data_AF-A0A7W0YF81-F1
#
_entry.id   AF-A0A7W0YF81-F1
#
_cell.length_a   1.000
_cell.length_b   1.000
_cell.length_c   1.000
_cell.angle_alpha   90.00
_cell.angle_beta   90.00
_cell.angle_gamma   90.00
#
_symmetry.space_group_name_H-M   'P 1'
#
loop_
_entity.id
_entity.type
_entity.pdbx_description
1 polymer ?
#
loop_
_entity_poly.entity_id
_entity_poly.type
_entity_poly.pdbx_seq_one_letter_code
_entity_poly.pdbx_strand_id
1 'polypeptide(L)'
;SYKIIDNKTSTDSAGNYCDDPTEYSTRFRDGLTEADVDRILFLQDKINEPGMREELTTYWEAIRLCFDIQVLPDKLERAGIDWKYYVTADRWMNVLQSIRHVRYGPMWTKVQDPSNFLADIRSRQLPAVSWLIPPEPYNEHPGAGVSVCAGENWTVQQVNAVMRSSYWESTLIVVVWDDFGGYYDHVRPPRYDIMGPGPRTPALIISPWTRSGDNPDGGSIDSTTYEFSSVLRLIEDLHGLPPMTARDGQADPLTGALDFASPPRMEKLILQPRKDCPYGTDLT
;
A
#
# COMPACT_ATOMS: atom_id res chain seq x y z
N SER A 1 -3.16 14.10 9.35
CA SER A 1 -3.52 13.63 8.00
C SER A 1 -3.56 14.82 7.06
N TYR A 2 -2.96 14.72 5.86
CA TYR A 2 -2.97 15.78 4.85
C TYR A 2 -4.29 15.87 4.07
N LYS A 3 -5.22 14.94 4.32
CA LYS A 3 -6.59 14.94 3.78
C LYS A 3 -6.63 15.10 2.25
N ILE A 4 -5.67 14.50 1.56
CA ILE A 4 -5.59 14.47 0.09
C ILE A 4 -6.75 13.62 -0.42
N ILE A 5 -7.49 14.12 -1.39
CA ILE A 5 -8.74 13.51 -1.87
C ILE A 5 -8.72 13.19 -3.36
N ASP A 6 -7.70 13.63 -4.08
CA ASP A 6 -7.61 13.47 -5.53
C ASP A 6 -6.21 13.00 -5.95
N ASN A 7 -6.13 12.48 -7.17
CA ASN A 7 -4.87 12.11 -7.79
C ASN A 7 -4.04 13.38 -8.11
N LYS A 8 -2.75 13.19 -8.39
CA LYS A 8 -1.90 14.26 -8.88
C LYS A 8 -2.45 14.84 -10.19
N THR A 9 -2.25 16.14 -10.41
CA THR A 9 -2.77 16.85 -11.59
C THR A 9 -2.02 16.54 -12.89
N SER A 10 -0.84 15.93 -12.82
CA SER A 10 0.05 15.65 -13.97
C SER A 10 0.23 14.16 -14.23
N THR A 11 0.51 13.81 -15.49
CA THR A 11 0.86 12.44 -15.90
C THR A 11 2.32 12.12 -15.59
N ASP A 12 2.67 10.84 -15.56
CA ASP A 12 4.05 10.38 -15.34
C ASP A 12 5.04 10.96 -16.35
N SER A 13 5.93 11.82 -15.86
CA SER A 13 7.02 12.42 -16.63
C SER A 13 8.33 12.39 -15.84
N ALA A 14 9.45 12.66 -16.49
CA ALA A 14 10.74 12.70 -15.79
C ALA A 14 10.77 13.91 -14.84
N GLY A 15 11.06 13.66 -13.56
CA GLY A 15 11.01 14.69 -12.52
C GLY A 15 9.59 15.00 -12.07
N ASN A 16 8.93 14.04 -11.42
CA ASN A 16 7.63 14.25 -10.76
C ASN A 16 7.77 14.63 -9.27
N TYR A 17 6.64 15.00 -8.66
CA TYR A 17 6.44 15.34 -7.25
C TYR A 17 7.32 16.49 -6.78
N CYS A 18 8.30 16.22 -5.91
CA CYS A 18 9.22 17.25 -5.43
C CYS A 18 10.05 17.87 -6.55
N ASP A 19 10.32 17.11 -7.62
CA ASP A 19 11.11 17.56 -8.76
C ASP A 19 10.29 18.44 -9.72
N ASP A 20 8.96 18.44 -9.61
CA ASP A 20 8.05 19.31 -10.37
C ASP A 20 7.43 20.39 -9.46
N PRO A 21 7.84 21.67 -9.56
CA PRO A 21 7.24 22.76 -8.78
C PRO A 21 5.79 23.08 -9.17
N THR A 22 5.31 22.55 -10.28
CA THR A 22 3.95 22.74 -10.80
C THR A 22 3.00 21.59 -10.47
N GLU A 23 3.47 20.59 -9.72
CA GLU A 23 2.66 19.42 -9.37
C GLU A 23 1.88 19.63 -8.06
N TYR A 24 0.56 19.53 -8.17
CA TYR A 24 -0.40 19.72 -7.08
C TYR A 24 -1.41 18.56 -7.03
N SER A 25 -2.12 18.47 -5.92
CA SER A 25 -3.34 17.71 -5.77
C SER A 25 -4.34 18.54 -4.98
N THR A 26 -5.53 17.98 -4.78
CA THR A 26 -6.60 18.57 -4.00
C THR A 26 -6.66 17.92 -2.62
N ARG A 27 -6.88 18.73 -1.59
CA ARG A 27 -7.15 18.27 -0.22
C ARG A 27 -8.34 18.98 0.40
N PHE A 28 -8.91 18.43 1.47
CA PHE A 28 -9.76 19.23 2.36
C PHE A 28 -8.93 20.32 3.03
N ARG A 29 -9.46 21.55 3.03
CA ARG A 29 -8.82 22.71 3.68
C ARG A 29 -8.66 22.50 5.18
N ASP A 30 -7.66 23.17 5.75
CA ASP A 30 -7.47 23.18 7.19
C ASP A 30 -8.55 24.04 7.89
N GLY A 31 -8.71 23.87 9.22
CA GLY A 31 -9.63 24.68 10.02
C GLY A 31 -11.12 24.35 9.87
N LEU A 32 -11.48 23.17 9.35
CA LEU A 32 -12.87 22.69 9.32
C LEU A 32 -13.46 22.61 10.73
N THR A 33 -14.64 23.19 10.90
CA THR A 33 -15.45 23.06 12.13
C THR A 33 -16.17 21.71 12.17
N GLU A 34 -16.73 21.34 13.32
CA GLU A 34 -17.59 20.15 13.43
C GLU A 34 -18.80 20.23 12.47
N ALA A 35 -19.40 21.42 12.33
CA ALA A 35 -20.50 21.65 11.39
C ALA A 35 -20.06 21.48 9.92
N ASP A 36 -18.84 21.89 9.57
CA ASP A 36 -18.28 21.66 8.24
C ASP A 36 -18.08 20.15 7.99
N VAL A 37 -17.58 19.42 9.00
CA VAL A 37 -17.40 17.97 8.93
C VAL A 37 -18.74 17.26 8.70
N ASP A 38 -19.76 17.60 9.48
CA ASP A 38 -21.10 17.04 9.31
C ASP A 38 -21.67 17.33 7.92
N ARG A 39 -21.47 18.57 7.43
CA ARG A 39 -21.91 18.96 6.09
C ARG A 39 -21.17 18.20 4.99
N ILE A 40 -19.85 18.05 5.11
CA ILE A 40 -19.02 17.27 4.17
C ILE A 40 -19.51 15.83 4.11
N LEU A 41 -19.78 15.19 5.26
CA LEU A 41 -20.26 13.81 5.30
C LEU A 41 -21.62 13.66 4.61
N PHE A 42 -22.54 14.61 4.85
CA PHE A 42 -23.81 14.66 4.14
C PHE A 42 -23.63 14.78 2.63
N LEU A 43 -22.75 15.69 2.17
CA LEU A 43 -22.49 15.91 0.75
C LEU A 43 -21.89 14.67 0.08
N GLN A 44 -21.00 13.96 0.76
CA GLN A 44 -20.43 12.70 0.25
C GLN A 44 -21.49 11.60 0.07
N ASP A 45 -22.43 11.45 1.02
CA ASP A 45 -23.52 10.47 0.90
C ASP A 45 -24.47 10.79 -0.26
N LYS A 46 -24.56 12.07 -0.63
CA LYS A 46 -25.46 12.58 -1.67
C LYS A 46 -24.72 13.02 -2.93
N ILE A 47 -23.50 12.55 -3.15
CA ILE A 47 -22.62 13.09 -4.21
C ILE A 47 -23.22 13.02 -5.63
N ASN A 48 -24.16 12.10 -5.87
CA ASN A 48 -24.85 11.93 -7.15
C ASN A 48 -26.11 12.82 -7.30
N GLU A 49 -26.51 13.56 -6.27
CA GLU A 49 -27.63 14.51 -6.34
C GLU A 49 -27.14 15.87 -6.89
N PRO A 50 -27.98 16.62 -7.64
CA PRO A 50 -27.57 17.89 -8.24
C PRO A 50 -27.06 18.91 -7.21
N GLY A 51 -25.90 19.54 -7.49
CA GLY A 51 -25.32 20.59 -6.65
C GLY A 51 -24.44 20.09 -5.50
N MET A 52 -24.47 18.79 -5.16
CA MET A 52 -23.75 18.26 -4.00
C MET A 52 -22.25 18.23 -4.21
N ARG A 53 -21.80 17.87 -5.42
CA ARG A 53 -20.37 17.86 -5.75
C ARG A 53 -19.81 19.28 -5.80
N GLU A 54 -20.55 20.21 -6.36
CA GLU A 54 -20.16 21.62 -6.46
C GLU A 54 -20.03 22.28 -5.08
N GLU A 55 -20.92 21.96 -4.15
CA GLU A 55 -20.78 22.43 -2.77
C GLU A 55 -19.61 21.75 -2.05
N LEU A 56 -19.41 20.44 -2.25
CA LEU A 56 -18.31 19.69 -1.63
C LEU A 56 -16.96 20.28 -2.01
N THR A 57 -16.78 20.70 -3.28
CA THR A 57 -15.51 21.28 -3.75
C THR A 57 -15.18 22.62 -3.09
N THR A 58 -16.14 23.31 -2.46
CA THR A 58 -15.87 24.55 -1.70
C THR A 58 -15.07 24.30 -0.41
N TYR A 59 -15.01 23.06 0.05
CA TYR A 59 -14.19 22.64 1.18
C TYR A 59 -12.77 22.25 0.78
N TRP A 60 -12.44 22.35 -0.50
CA TRP A 60 -11.17 21.88 -1.04
C TRP A 60 -10.20 23.02 -1.31
N GLU A 61 -8.92 22.70 -1.24
CA GLU A 61 -7.84 23.59 -1.65
C GLU A 61 -6.74 22.81 -2.35
N ALA A 62 -5.94 23.52 -3.15
CA ALA A 62 -4.77 22.94 -3.80
C ALA A 62 -3.62 22.77 -2.78
N ILE A 63 -2.90 21.66 -2.88
CA ILE A 63 -1.69 21.40 -2.11
C ILE A 63 -0.58 20.91 -3.03
N ARG A 64 0.63 21.44 -2.83
CA ARG A 64 1.81 21.02 -3.58
C ARG A 64 2.23 19.61 -3.16
N LEU A 65 2.51 18.75 -4.14
CA LEU A 65 2.91 17.36 -3.90
C LEU A 65 4.43 17.23 -3.61
N CYS A 66 4.90 18.01 -2.65
CA CYS A 66 6.24 17.89 -2.09
C CYS A 66 6.20 18.18 -0.59
N PHE A 67 6.00 17.14 0.19
CA PHE A 67 5.76 17.19 1.62
C PHE A 67 7.05 17.04 2.41
N ASP A 68 7.14 17.66 3.57
CA ASP A 68 8.23 17.43 4.52
C ASP A 68 7.66 16.93 5.85
N ILE A 69 7.26 15.66 5.84
CA ILE A 69 6.48 15.02 6.90
C ILE A 69 7.14 13.76 7.36
N GLN A 70 7.02 13.44 8.65
CA GLN A 70 7.52 12.16 9.13
C GLN A 70 6.80 11.01 8.41
N VAL A 71 7.59 10.07 7.89
CA VAL A 71 7.14 8.81 7.31
C VAL A 71 7.77 7.64 8.05
N LEU A 72 7.22 6.44 7.88
CA LEU A 72 7.71 5.25 8.60
C LEU A 72 9.21 4.97 8.35
N PRO A 73 9.76 5.15 7.13
CA PRO A 73 11.20 5.15 6.90
C PRO A 73 12.05 5.99 7.86
N ASP A 74 11.58 7.17 8.28
CA ASP A 74 12.32 8.00 9.26
C ASP A 74 12.50 7.29 10.60
N LYS A 75 11.48 6.55 11.02
CA LYS A 75 11.52 5.79 12.28
C LYS A 75 12.41 4.57 12.15
N LEU A 76 12.38 3.90 10.99
CA LEU A 76 13.27 2.78 10.70
C LEU A 76 14.74 3.23 10.68
N GLU A 77 15.05 4.35 10.02
CA GLU A 77 16.41 4.94 10.04
C GLU A 77 16.89 5.23 11.46
N ARG A 78 16.06 5.91 12.27
CA ARG A 78 16.43 6.25 13.66
C ARG A 78 16.65 5.01 14.53
N ALA A 79 15.92 3.94 14.28
CA ALA A 79 16.04 2.68 15.00
C ALA A 79 17.15 1.77 14.45
N GLY A 80 17.82 2.16 13.35
CA GLY A 80 18.83 1.32 12.69
C GLY A 80 18.24 0.07 12.04
N ILE A 81 16.96 0.09 11.67
CA ILE A 81 16.28 -1.02 11.01
C ILE A 81 16.44 -0.86 9.50
N ASP A 82 16.99 -1.88 8.85
CA ASP A 82 17.21 -1.83 7.42
C ASP A 82 15.89 -1.94 6.64
N TRP A 83 15.76 -1.13 5.60
CA TRP A 83 14.56 -1.06 4.78
C TRP A 83 14.87 -0.66 3.35
N LYS A 84 14.02 -1.10 2.41
CA LYS A 84 14.05 -0.62 1.01
C LYS A 84 12.63 -0.46 0.48
N TYR A 85 12.47 0.51 -0.43
CA TYR A 85 11.24 0.78 -1.15
C TYR A 85 11.49 0.49 -2.64
N TYR A 86 11.01 -0.64 -3.11
CA TYR A 86 11.20 -1.13 -4.47
C TYR A 86 10.07 -0.61 -5.36
N VAL A 87 10.36 0.41 -6.15
CA VAL A 87 9.39 1.12 -7.01
C VAL A 87 10.10 1.71 -8.23
N THR A 88 9.41 1.79 -9.35
CA THR A 88 9.93 2.49 -10.52
C THR A 88 9.94 4.00 -10.26
N ALA A 89 11.09 4.65 -10.45
CA ALA A 89 11.22 6.10 -10.31
C ALA A 89 10.32 6.84 -11.30
N ASP A 90 9.88 8.05 -10.94
CA ASP A 90 9.02 8.89 -11.79
C ASP A 90 7.70 8.22 -12.20
N ARG A 91 7.18 7.31 -11.37
CA ARG A 91 5.83 6.75 -11.50
C ARG A 91 4.90 7.26 -10.42
N TRP A 92 3.62 7.36 -10.73
CA TRP A 92 2.57 7.83 -9.82
C TRP A 92 2.42 6.95 -8.56
N MET A 93 2.96 5.74 -8.55
CA MET A 93 2.98 4.86 -7.37
C MET A 93 4.15 5.16 -6.41
N ASN A 94 5.12 6.01 -6.80
CA ASN A 94 6.30 6.32 -5.97
C ASN A 94 6.02 7.46 -4.98
N VAL A 95 5.20 7.21 -3.98
CA VAL A 95 4.84 8.23 -2.98
C VAL A 95 6.05 8.79 -2.22
N LEU A 96 7.13 8.01 -2.02
CA LEU A 96 8.32 8.51 -1.33
C LEU A 96 9.07 9.60 -2.13
N GLN A 97 8.86 9.69 -3.45
CA GLN A 97 9.35 10.80 -4.27
C GLN A 97 8.69 12.14 -3.91
N SER A 98 7.48 12.09 -3.33
CA SER A 98 6.78 13.27 -2.80
C SER A 98 7.24 13.72 -1.42
N ILE A 99 8.14 12.96 -0.77
CA ILE A 99 8.65 13.27 0.57
C ILE A 99 10.02 13.93 0.43
N ARG A 100 10.07 15.25 0.63
CA ARG A 100 11.21 16.12 0.33
C ARG A 100 12.53 15.64 0.94
N HIS A 101 12.56 15.37 2.24
CA HIS A 101 13.78 14.92 2.90
C HIS A 101 14.16 13.46 2.55
N VAL A 102 13.21 12.64 2.08
CA VAL A 102 13.54 11.34 1.49
C VAL A 102 14.16 11.55 0.11
N ARG A 103 13.48 12.28 -0.77
CA ARG A 103 13.87 12.51 -2.17
C ARG A 103 15.22 13.20 -2.34
N TYR A 104 15.49 14.22 -1.54
CA TYR A 104 16.74 15.00 -1.60
C TYR A 104 17.75 14.61 -0.52
N GLY A 105 17.43 13.63 0.32
CA GLY A 105 18.28 13.17 1.42
C GLY A 105 18.94 11.82 1.16
N PRO A 106 19.70 11.32 2.14
CA PRO A 106 20.44 10.06 2.02
C PRO A 106 19.52 8.84 1.87
N MET A 107 18.29 8.92 2.39
CA MET A 107 17.30 7.84 2.27
C MET A 107 16.91 7.53 0.83
N TRP A 108 17.08 8.44 -0.13
CA TRP A 108 16.76 8.18 -1.54
C TRP A 108 17.51 6.98 -2.10
N THR A 109 18.70 6.67 -1.58
CA THR A 109 19.48 5.48 -1.99
C THR A 109 18.80 4.16 -1.64
N LYS A 110 17.77 4.15 -0.78
CA LYS A 110 16.95 2.98 -0.44
C LYS A 110 15.67 2.86 -1.27
N VAL A 111 15.40 3.85 -2.14
CA VAL A 111 14.36 3.78 -3.18
C VAL A 111 15.01 3.20 -4.43
N GLN A 112 14.58 2.00 -4.83
CA GLN A 112 15.27 1.19 -5.83
C GLN A 112 14.28 0.63 -6.85
N ASP A 113 14.75 0.33 -8.06
CA ASP A 113 13.89 -0.29 -9.08
C ASP A 113 13.38 -1.68 -8.62
N PRO A 114 12.13 -2.08 -8.94
CA PRO A 114 11.57 -3.37 -8.53
C PRO A 114 12.37 -4.58 -9.00
N SER A 115 13.11 -4.48 -10.10
CA SER A 115 13.97 -5.56 -10.60
C SER A 115 15.09 -5.94 -9.64
N ASN A 116 15.47 -5.05 -8.71
CA ASN A 116 16.49 -5.31 -7.69
C ASN A 116 16.01 -6.25 -6.57
N PHE A 117 14.70 -6.40 -6.36
CA PHE A 117 14.14 -7.23 -5.28
C PHE A 117 14.62 -8.68 -5.36
N LEU A 118 14.52 -9.31 -6.53
CA LEU A 118 14.99 -10.67 -6.73
C LEU A 118 16.51 -10.79 -6.61
N ALA A 119 17.26 -9.74 -6.95
CA ALA A 119 18.71 -9.72 -6.78
C ALA A 119 19.08 -9.71 -5.29
N ASP A 120 18.39 -8.91 -4.48
CA ASP A 120 18.59 -8.82 -3.03
C ASP A 120 18.23 -10.13 -2.32
N ILE A 121 17.19 -10.84 -2.76
CA ILE A 121 16.89 -12.19 -2.27
C ILE A 121 18.06 -13.14 -2.57
N ARG A 122 18.56 -13.16 -3.81
CA ARG A 122 19.66 -14.06 -4.23
C ARG A 122 20.98 -13.74 -3.53
N SER A 123 21.27 -12.46 -3.31
CA SER A 123 22.51 -11.98 -2.70
C SER A 123 22.48 -11.99 -1.17
N ARG A 124 21.35 -12.40 -0.56
CA ARG A 124 21.10 -12.36 0.89
C ARG A 124 21.20 -10.93 1.47
N GLN A 125 20.55 -9.98 0.80
CA GLN A 125 20.47 -8.56 1.18
C GLN A 125 19.02 -8.04 1.22
N LEU A 126 18.05 -8.91 1.51
CA LEU A 126 16.66 -8.51 1.68
C LEU A 126 16.54 -7.79 3.04
N PRO A 127 16.07 -6.53 3.09
CA PRO A 127 15.95 -5.79 4.33
C PRO A 127 14.87 -6.35 5.26
N ALA A 128 14.88 -5.89 6.51
CA ALA A 128 13.86 -6.23 7.50
C ALA A 128 12.46 -5.73 7.09
N VAL A 129 12.38 -4.54 6.48
CA VAL A 129 11.14 -3.99 5.93
C VAL A 129 11.30 -3.70 4.44
N SER A 130 10.50 -4.37 3.61
CA SER A 130 10.54 -4.23 2.15
C SER A 130 9.15 -3.88 1.63
N TRP A 131 9.02 -2.72 0.98
CA TRP A 131 7.85 -2.40 0.18
C TRP A 131 8.15 -2.69 -1.28
N LEU A 132 7.27 -3.43 -1.94
CA LEU A 132 7.48 -3.84 -3.32
C LEU A 132 6.27 -3.47 -4.15
N ILE A 133 6.47 -2.56 -5.10
CA ILE A 133 5.45 -2.03 -5.98
C ILE A 133 5.70 -2.61 -7.38
N PRO A 134 4.72 -3.27 -8.01
CA PRO A 134 4.87 -3.80 -9.35
C PRO A 134 5.15 -2.68 -10.38
N PRO A 135 5.96 -2.96 -11.42
CA PRO A 135 6.02 -2.09 -12.58
C PRO A 135 4.65 -1.97 -13.27
N GLU A 136 4.42 -0.87 -14.00
CA GLU A 136 3.15 -0.56 -14.69
C GLU A 136 2.49 -1.74 -15.43
N PRO A 137 3.20 -2.55 -16.24
CA PRO A 137 2.56 -3.65 -16.96
C PRO A 137 2.04 -4.78 -16.06
N TYR A 138 2.36 -4.76 -14.77
CA TYR A 138 2.12 -5.83 -13.81
C TYR A 138 1.42 -5.35 -12.53
N ASN A 139 0.98 -4.09 -12.46
CA ASN A 139 0.33 -3.52 -11.28
C ASN A 139 -1.17 -3.82 -11.16
N GLU A 140 -1.73 -4.55 -12.13
CA GLU A 140 -3.14 -4.95 -12.19
C GLU A 140 -4.13 -3.77 -12.26
N HIS A 141 -3.65 -2.54 -12.51
CA HIS A 141 -4.52 -1.38 -12.61
C HIS A 141 -5.53 -1.56 -13.76
N PRO A 142 -6.83 -1.33 -13.53
CA PRO A 142 -7.85 -1.45 -14.57
C PRO A 142 -7.58 -0.53 -15.77
N GLY A 143 -7.85 -1.02 -16.97
CA GLY A 143 -7.64 -0.28 -18.21
C GLY A 143 -6.22 -0.41 -18.76
N ALA A 144 -5.82 0.54 -19.62
CA ALA A 144 -4.47 0.66 -20.20
C ALA A 144 -3.87 -0.59 -20.91
N GLY A 145 -4.69 -1.61 -21.21
CA GLY A 145 -4.21 -2.86 -21.82
C GLY A 145 -3.40 -3.75 -20.86
N VAL A 146 -3.51 -3.51 -19.55
CA VAL A 146 -2.84 -4.28 -18.49
C VAL A 146 -3.67 -5.54 -18.18
N SER A 147 -2.99 -6.63 -17.84
CA SER A 147 -3.60 -7.93 -17.60
C SER A 147 -3.46 -8.33 -16.14
N VAL A 148 -4.58 -8.54 -15.44
CA VAL A 148 -4.59 -9.08 -14.08
C VAL A 148 -3.84 -10.41 -14.01
N CYS A 149 -3.95 -11.24 -15.05
CA CYS A 149 -3.22 -12.52 -15.13
C CYS A 149 -1.69 -12.32 -15.21
N ALA A 150 -1.23 -11.29 -15.91
CA ALA A 150 0.20 -10.98 -15.96
C ALA A 150 0.71 -10.40 -14.62
N GLY A 151 -0.09 -9.55 -13.96
CA GLY A 151 0.20 -9.07 -12.60
C GLY A 151 0.25 -10.20 -11.57
N GLU A 152 -0.70 -11.14 -11.64
CA GLU A 152 -0.72 -12.35 -10.82
C GLU A 152 0.59 -13.14 -10.98
N ASN A 153 1.01 -13.36 -12.23
CA ASN A 153 2.27 -14.03 -12.54
C ASN A 153 3.49 -13.32 -11.97
N TRP A 154 3.53 -11.99 -12.06
CA TRP A 154 4.61 -11.19 -11.49
C TRP A 154 4.66 -11.33 -9.97
N THR A 155 3.51 -11.21 -9.30
CA THR A 155 3.37 -11.37 -7.84
C THR A 155 3.79 -12.77 -7.39
N VAL A 156 3.30 -13.81 -8.09
CA VAL A 156 3.67 -15.21 -7.84
C VAL A 156 5.18 -15.42 -7.95
N GLN A 157 5.86 -14.78 -8.91
CA GLN A 157 7.32 -14.87 -9.03
C GLN A 157 8.02 -14.32 -7.77
N GLN A 158 7.59 -13.18 -7.25
CA GLN A 158 8.19 -12.54 -6.06
C GLN A 158 7.95 -13.37 -4.80
N VAL A 159 6.70 -13.79 -4.57
CA VAL A 159 6.31 -14.61 -3.41
C VAL A 159 7.06 -15.94 -3.42
N ASN A 160 7.11 -16.61 -4.58
CA ASN A 160 7.87 -17.85 -4.73
C ASN A 160 9.36 -17.66 -4.44
N ALA A 161 9.96 -16.54 -4.84
CA ALA A 161 11.37 -16.26 -4.57
C ALA A 161 11.64 -16.18 -3.06
N VAL A 162 10.77 -15.50 -2.31
CA VAL A 162 10.85 -15.46 -0.84
C VAL A 162 10.66 -16.85 -0.25
N MET A 163 9.61 -17.59 -0.63
CA MET A 163 9.34 -18.94 -0.12
C MET A 163 10.50 -19.93 -0.38
N ARG A 164 11.18 -19.80 -1.53
CA ARG A 164 12.33 -20.66 -1.87
C ARG A 164 13.63 -20.25 -1.17
N SER A 165 13.71 -19.02 -0.67
CA SER A 165 14.92 -18.49 -0.05
C SER A 165 15.07 -18.91 1.42
N SER A 166 16.20 -18.53 2.03
CA SER A 166 16.43 -18.67 3.47
C SER A 166 15.59 -17.71 4.32
N TYR A 167 14.94 -16.70 3.72
CA TYR A 167 14.12 -15.74 4.44
C TYR A 167 12.75 -16.31 4.85
N TRP A 168 12.27 -17.35 4.17
CA TRP A 168 10.90 -17.85 4.32
C TRP A 168 10.47 -18.05 5.78
N GLU A 169 11.31 -18.70 6.59
CA GLU A 169 11.03 -19.03 8.00
C GLU A 169 10.70 -17.80 8.86
N SER A 170 11.22 -16.63 8.49
CA SER A 170 11.11 -15.39 9.26
C SER A 170 10.43 -14.26 8.50
N THR A 171 9.77 -14.56 7.37
CA THR A 171 9.11 -13.53 6.55
C THR A 171 7.61 -13.58 6.72
N LEU A 172 7.02 -12.38 6.82
CA LEU A 172 5.61 -12.14 6.62
C LEU A 172 5.43 -11.33 5.34
N ILE A 173 4.66 -11.85 4.40
CA ILE A 173 4.29 -11.14 3.17
C ILE A 173 2.85 -10.67 3.31
N VAL A 174 2.63 -9.38 3.07
CA VAL A 174 1.30 -8.77 3.02
C VAL A 174 1.08 -8.29 1.58
N VAL A 175 0.09 -8.87 0.90
CA VAL A 175 -0.34 -8.43 -0.43
C VAL A 175 -1.65 -7.68 -0.28
N VAL A 176 -1.67 -6.43 -0.70
CA VAL A 176 -2.85 -5.55 -0.68
C VAL A 176 -2.92 -4.78 -1.99
N TRP A 177 -4.14 -4.46 -2.41
CA TRP A 177 -4.41 -3.54 -3.51
C TRP A 177 -4.63 -2.14 -2.92
N ASP A 178 -4.12 -1.12 -3.60
CA ASP A 178 -4.13 0.28 -3.14
C ASP A 178 -5.53 0.91 -3.17
N ASP A 179 -6.36 0.50 -4.13
CA ASP A 179 -7.78 0.82 -4.18
C ASP A 179 -8.64 -0.33 -4.75
N PHE A 180 -9.95 -0.07 -4.88
CA PHE A 180 -10.97 -1.05 -5.25
C PHE A 180 -11.16 -1.21 -6.77
N GLY A 181 -10.37 -0.52 -7.60
CA GLY A 181 -10.37 -0.59 -9.06
C GLY A 181 -11.67 -0.14 -9.74
N GLY A 182 -12.59 0.51 -9.01
CA GLY A 182 -13.94 0.80 -9.53
C GLY A 182 -14.89 -0.40 -9.50
N TYR A 183 -14.49 -1.55 -8.95
CA TYR A 183 -15.33 -2.76 -8.87
C TYR A 183 -16.41 -2.63 -7.79
N TYR A 184 -17.55 -3.29 -7.98
CA TYR A 184 -18.61 -3.28 -6.97
C TYR A 184 -18.23 -4.13 -5.76
N ASP A 185 -18.31 -3.55 -4.57
CA ASP A 185 -18.34 -4.28 -3.30
C ASP A 185 -19.68 -4.02 -2.58
N HIS A 186 -20.25 -5.07 -2.00
CA HIS A 186 -21.56 -5.01 -1.35
C HIS A 186 -21.52 -4.47 0.08
N VAL A 187 -20.34 -4.42 0.71
CA VAL A 187 -20.19 -3.95 2.08
C VAL A 187 -20.06 -2.44 2.07
N ARG A 188 -20.94 -1.78 2.81
CA ARG A 188 -20.83 -0.34 3.04
C ARG A 188 -19.53 -0.06 3.80
N PRO A 189 -18.65 0.84 3.30
CA PRO A 189 -17.44 1.20 4.01
C PRO A 189 -17.73 1.77 5.41
N PRO A 190 -16.93 1.43 6.43
CA PRO A 190 -17.01 2.09 7.72
C PRO A 190 -16.64 3.57 7.57
N ARG A 191 -17.26 4.44 8.36
CA ARG A 191 -16.94 5.88 8.40
C ARG A 191 -16.26 6.21 9.73
N TYR A 192 -14.95 6.44 9.70
CA TYR A 192 -14.18 6.87 10.88
C TYR A 192 -14.01 8.39 10.95
N ASP A 193 -13.77 9.02 9.81
CA ASP A 193 -13.64 10.47 9.66
C ASP A 193 -14.04 10.88 8.22
N ILE A 194 -13.81 12.14 7.86
CA ILE A 194 -14.07 12.68 6.50
C ILE A 194 -13.25 11.99 5.40
N MET A 195 -12.18 11.29 5.77
CA MET A 195 -11.26 10.50 4.95
C MET A 195 -11.40 8.99 5.25
N GLY A 196 -12.55 8.57 5.81
CA GLY A 196 -12.75 7.22 6.30
C GLY A 196 -12.43 6.16 5.25
N PRO A 197 -12.28 4.88 5.64
CA PRO A 197 -12.00 3.81 4.70
C PRO A 197 -12.95 3.85 3.50
N GLY A 198 -12.42 3.53 2.32
CA GLY A 198 -13.19 3.35 1.11
C GLY A 198 -13.79 1.95 0.98
N PRO A 199 -14.29 1.58 -0.21
CA PRO A 199 -14.65 0.20 -0.53
C PRO A 199 -13.52 -0.78 -0.20
N ARG A 200 -13.90 -2.01 0.17
CA ARG A 200 -12.92 -3.03 0.59
C ARG A 200 -12.00 -3.41 -0.56
N THR A 201 -10.74 -3.66 -0.24
CA THR A 201 -9.78 -4.31 -1.13
C THR A 201 -9.44 -5.70 -0.59
N PRO A 202 -9.00 -6.64 -1.44
CA PRO A 202 -8.48 -7.91 -0.94
C PRO A 202 -7.19 -7.68 -0.15
N ALA A 203 -6.94 -8.54 0.85
CA ALA A 203 -5.69 -8.57 1.60
C ALA A 203 -5.28 -10.03 1.81
N LEU A 204 -4.05 -10.37 1.45
CA LEU A 204 -3.47 -11.69 1.68
C LEU A 204 -2.31 -11.57 2.66
N ILE A 205 -2.35 -12.40 3.70
CA ILE A 205 -1.29 -12.52 4.70
C ILE A 205 -0.65 -13.88 4.52
N ILE A 206 0.64 -13.92 4.17
CA ILE A 206 1.34 -15.15 3.76
C ILE A 206 2.62 -15.28 4.59
N SER A 207 2.71 -16.33 5.40
CA SER A 207 3.84 -16.62 6.27
C SER A 207 3.74 -18.03 6.86
N PRO A 208 4.87 -18.66 7.25
CA PRO A 208 4.83 -19.85 8.10
C PRO A 208 4.07 -19.64 9.42
N TRP A 209 3.97 -18.38 9.87
CA TRP A 209 3.35 -17.99 11.14
C TRP A 209 1.87 -17.64 11.02
N THR A 210 1.27 -17.80 9.84
CA THR A 210 -0.16 -17.60 9.67
C THR A 210 -0.95 -18.68 10.40
N ARG A 211 -2.15 -18.33 10.88
CA ARG A 211 -3.08 -19.29 11.49
C ARG A 211 -3.46 -20.40 10.52
N SER A 212 -3.49 -21.62 11.04
CA SER A 212 -4.24 -22.70 10.39
C SER A 212 -5.72 -22.36 10.39
N GLY A 213 -6.42 -22.78 9.35
CA GLY A 213 -7.87 -22.71 9.31
C GLY A 213 -8.42 -23.93 8.59
N ASP A 214 -9.73 -23.90 8.38
CA ASP A 214 -10.51 -25.08 8.00
C ASP A 214 -10.47 -25.36 6.48
N ASN A 215 -9.70 -24.59 5.72
CA ASN A 215 -9.49 -24.87 4.30
C ASN A 215 -8.67 -26.16 4.17
N PRO A 216 -9.14 -27.16 3.38
CA PRO A 216 -8.40 -28.40 3.13
C PRO A 216 -6.98 -28.20 2.59
N ASP A 217 -6.75 -27.12 1.84
CA ASP A 217 -5.44 -26.76 1.28
C ASP A 217 -4.64 -25.82 2.20
N GLY A 218 -5.16 -25.58 3.41
CA GLY A 218 -4.59 -24.71 4.43
C GLY A 218 -5.04 -23.25 4.32
N GLY A 219 -4.86 -22.51 5.42
CA GLY A 219 -5.20 -21.10 5.55
C GLY A 219 -6.50 -20.85 6.31
N SER A 220 -6.70 -19.61 6.74
CA SER A 220 -7.85 -19.14 7.52
C SER A 220 -8.37 -17.82 6.94
N ILE A 221 -9.64 -17.54 7.19
CA ILE A 221 -10.23 -16.23 6.91
C ILE A 221 -10.25 -15.47 8.23
N ASP A 222 -9.47 -14.40 8.32
CA ASP A 222 -9.58 -13.44 9.40
C ASP A 222 -10.65 -12.40 9.04
N SER A 223 -11.67 -12.28 9.89
CA SER A 223 -12.80 -11.35 9.71
C SER A 223 -12.64 -10.05 10.50
N THR A 224 -11.47 -9.82 11.11
CA THR A 224 -11.12 -8.55 11.76
C THR A 224 -11.17 -7.42 10.72
N THR A 225 -11.64 -6.24 11.15
CA THR A 225 -11.67 -5.06 10.26
C THR A 225 -10.28 -4.43 10.22
N TYR A 226 -9.67 -4.42 9.04
CA TYR A 226 -8.38 -3.79 8.80
C TYR A 226 -8.50 -2.63 7.81
N GLU A 227 -7.55 -1.69 7.88
CA GLU A 227 -7.36 -0.62 6.90
C GLU A 227 -5.88 -0.50 6.53
N PHE A 228 -5.49 0.36 5.58
CA PHE A 228 -4.09 0.42 5.12
C PHE A 228 -3.09 0.80 6.23
N SER A 229 -3.53 1.54 7.25
CA SER A 229 -2.73 1.85 8.44
C SER A 229 -2.44 0.62 9.30
N SER A 230 -3.20 -0.48 9.18
CA SER A 230 -2.95 -1.76 9.85
C SER A 230 -1.59 -2.36 9.48
N VAL A 231 -1.13 -2.17 8.24
CA VAL A 231 0.22 -2.60 7.81
C VAL A 231 1.31 -1.79 8.51
N LEU A 232 1.12 -0.47 8.61
CA LEU A 232 2.05 0.41 9.33
C LEU A 232 2.10 0.00 10.80
N ARG A 233 0.94 -0.17 11.41
CA ARG A 233 0.78 -0.54 12.81
C ARG A 233 1.42 -1.91 13.13
N LEU A 234 1.31 -2.87 12.21
CA LEU A 234 2.02 -4.15 12.33
C LEU A 234 3.54 -3.97 12.34
N ILE A 235 4.10 -3.20 11.39
CA ILE A 235 5.55 -2.95 11.31
C ILE A 235 6.02 -2.26 12.60
N GLU A 236 5.23 -1.32 13.11
CA GLU A 236 5.51 -0.65 14.37
C GLU A 236 5.58 -1.62 15.54
N ASP A 237 4.60 -2.52 15.67
CA ASP A 237 4.56 -3.51 16.74
C ASP A 237 5.70 -4.53 16.63
N LEU A 238 6.02 -5.02 15.42
CA LEU A 238 7.14 -5.94 15.18
C LEU A 238 8.50 -5.35 15.58
N HIS A 239 8.66 -4.04 15.48
CA HIS A 239 9.92 -3.35 15.70
C HIS A 239 9.95 -2.44 16.95
N GLY A 240 8.89 -2.46 17.77
CA GLY A 240 8.80 -1.66 18.99
C GLY A 240 8.79 -0.14 18.74
N LEU A 241 8.20 0.30 17.62
CA LEU A 241 8.12 1.71 17.24
C LEU A 241 6.77 2.32 17.70
N PRO A 242 6.74 3.57 18.20
CA PRO A 242 5.49 4.23 18.60
C PRO A 242 4.68 4.70 17.39
N PRO A 243 3.34 4.70 17.38
CA PRO A 243 2.53 5.22 16.26
C PRO A 243 2.92 6.63 15.80
N MET A 244 2.82 6.91 14.51
CA MET A 244 3.07 8.25 13.95
C MET A 244 1.87 9.18 14.08
N THR A 245 0.66 8.63 14.06
CA THR A 245 -0.59 9.40 14.15
C THR A 245 -1.63 8.68 15.03
N ALA A 246 -2.81 9.28 15.17
CA ALA A 246 -3.93 8.61 15.82
C ALA A 246 -4.49 7.44 14.98
N ARG A 247 -4.34 7.47 13.65
CA ARG A 247 -4.97 6.49 12.73
C ARG A 247 -4.29 5.12 12.81
N ASP A 248 -2.98 5.08 12.59
CA ASP A 248 -2.15 3.90 12.84
C ASP A 248 -2.17 3.49 14.31
N GLY A 249 -2.21 4.44 15.25
CA GLY A 249 -2.33 4.13 16.68
C GLY A 249 -3.64 3.43 17.10
N GLN A 250 -4.69 3.52 16.28
CA GLN A 250 -6.00 2.87 16.51
C GLN A 250 -6.25 1.67 15.59
N ALA A 251 -5.41 1.46 14.59
CA ALA A 251 -5.58 0.38 13.64
C ALA A 251 -5.29 -0.99 14.27
N ASP A 252 -6.00 -2.03 13.84
CA ASP A 252 -5.67 -3.39 14.24
C ASP A 252 -4.40 -3.87 13.49
N PRO A 253 -3.38 -4.46 14.16
CA PRO A 253 -2.05 -4.75 13.60
C PRO A 253 -1.97 -6.03 12.74
N LEU A 254 -3.05 -6.49 12.09
CA LEU A 254 -3.08 -7.76 11.33
C LEU A 254 -2.74 -9.04 12.13
N THR A 255 -2.57 -8.95 13.45
CA THR A 255 -2.16 -10.09 14.29
C THR A 255 -3.25 -11.16 14.42
N GLY A 256 -4.50 -10.85 14.06
CA GLY A 256 -5.58 -11.83 13.97
C GLY A 256 -5.26 -12.94 12.98
N ALA A 257 -4.47 -12.67 11.94
CA ALA A 257 -4.04 -13.66 10.95
C ALA A 257 -2.85 -14.52 11.40
N LEU A 258 -2.22 -14.22 12.54
CA LEU A 258 -0.94 -14.80 12.97
C LEU A 258 -1.09 -15.66 14.24
N ASP A 259 -0.30 -16.73 14.31
CA ASP A 259 -0.16 -17.58 15.48
C ASP A 259 1.33 -17.85 15.77
N PHE A 260 1.86 -17.08 16.72
CA PHE A 260 3.23 -17.24 17.21
C PHE A 260 3.34 -18.22 18.38
N ALA A 261 2.22 -18.76 18.89
CA ALA A 261 2.24 -19.74 19.98
C ALA A 261 2.50 -21.17 19.45
N SER A 262 2.17 -21.42 18.18
CA SER A 262 2.46 -22.66 17.48
C SER A 262 3.80 -22.60 16.73
N PRO A 263 4.48 -23.74 16.50
CA PRO A 263 5.63 -23.78 15.60
C PRO A 263 5.29 -23.31 14.18
N PRO A 264 6.23 -22.70 13.45
CA PRO A 264 5.98 -22.22 12.09
C PRO A 264 5.67 -23.38 11.15
N ARG A 265 4.66 -23.19 10.29
CA ARG A 265 4.27 -24.16 9.26
C ARG A 265 5.12 -23.94 8.01
N MET A 266 6.17 -24.74 7.90
CA MET A 266 7.20 -24.56 6.85
C MET A 266 6.81 -25.08 5.46
N GLU A 267 5.59 -25.59 5.29
CA GLU A 267 5.06 -25.95 3.97
C GLU A 267 4.98 -24.73 3.05
N LYS A 268 5.34 -24.93 1.78
CA LYS A 268 5.46 -23.86 0.80
C LYS A 268 4.46 -24.08 -0.32
N LEU A 269 3.58 -23.11 -0.54
CA LEU A 269 2.71 -23.08 -1.71
C LEU A 269 3.46 -22.48 -2.90
N ILE A 270 4.20 -23.32 -3.61
CA ILE A 270 4.97 -22.91 -4.78
C ILE A 270 4.10 -22.99 -6.03
N LEU A 271 3.64 -21.84 -6.51
CA LEU A 271 2.77 -21.75 -7.68
C LEU A 271 3.57 -21.66 -8.98
N GLN A 272 3.02 -22.18 -10.07
CA GLN A 272 3.59 -22.00 -11.41
C GLN A 272 2.93 -20.79 -12.09
N PRO A 273 3.68 -19.97 -12.84
CA PRO A 273 3.07 -18.92 -13.64
C PRO A 273 2.05 -19.50 -14.62
N ARG A 274 0.92 -18.82 -14.73
CA ARG A 274 -0.14 -19.06 -15.69
C ARG A 274 0.35 -18.81 -17.11
N LYS A 275 -0.06 -19.65 -18.04
CA LYS A 275 0.32 -19.58 -19.47
C LYS A 275 -0.85 -19.17 -20.37
N ASP A 276 -2.02 -19.01 -19.79
CA ASP A 276 -3.31 -18.79 -20.45
C ASP A 276 -3.79 -17.34 -20.34
N CYS A 277 -2.88 -16.39 -20.13
CA CYS A 277 -3.23 -14.98 -19.96
C CYS A 277 -3.76 -14.37 -21.29
N PRO A 278 -5.01 -13.86 -21.33
CA PRO A 278 -5.68 -13.46 -22.58
C PRO A 278 -5.13 -12.17 -23.21
N TYR A 279 -4.45 -11.32 -22.42
CA TYR A 279 -3.76 -10.11 -22.85
C TYR A 279 -2.37 -10.09 -22.18
N GLY A 280 -1.35 -9.55 -22.88
CA GLY A 280 0.11 -9.71 -22.63
C GLY A 280 0.59 -9.60 -21.17
N THR A 281 1.80 -10.01 -20.80
CA THR A 281 3.02 -10.37 -21.54
C THR A 281 3.57 -11.65 -20.93
N ASP A 282 4.00 -12.61 -21.76
CA ASP A 282 4.82 -13.72 -21.28
C ASP A 282 5.99 -13.13 -20.45
N LEU A 283 6.22 -13.63 -19.24
CA LEU A 283 7.37 -13.25 -18.40
C LEU A 283 8.73 -13.75 -18.99
N THR A 284 8.80 -14.00 -20.30
CA THR A 284 9.98 -14.51 -21.01
C THR A 284 11.07 -13.47 -21.14
#